data_AF-A0A9E0LMP1-F1
#
_entry.id   AF-A0A9E0LMP1-F1
#
_cell.length_a   1.000
_cell.length_b   1.000
_cell.length_c   1.000
_cell.angle_alpha   90.00
_cell.angle_beta   90.00
_cell.angle_gamma   90.00
#
_symmetry.space_group_name_H-M   'P 1'
#
loop_
_entity.id
_entity.type
_entity.pdbx_description
1 polymer ?
#
loop_
_entity_poly.entity_id
_entity_poly.type
_entity_poly.pdbx_seq_one_letter_code
_entity_poly.pdbx_strand_id
1 'polypeptide(L)'
;MNLESKSYIASGVVTLSLCFISGVHAQIDPVLPGNALTGTASPGMTQSSEGKDQPLSRKMNPALTAIATAKQLEEASLRSGKLAPSVSAAIKLGAPAREDLEWIIANGSPAGRLYATAILSRFDQSAAKEAYRALVAGMGDVNIDFVGAHEHCHYSVADIATDQTSTKPLIEIVPRATGKAVSF
;
A
#
# COMPACT_ATOMS: atom_id res chain seq x y z
N MET A 1 -31.98 -35.53 -33.35
CA MET A 1 -31.66 -34.83 -34.61
C MET A 1 -31.07 -33.46 -34.26
N ASN A 2 -29.84 -33.21 -34.73
CA ASN A 2 -29.18 -31.94 -35.08
C ASN A 2 -29.40 -30.70 -34.19
N LEU A 3 -28.36 -30.30 -33.43
CA LEU A 3 -27.31 -29.31 -33.79
C LEU A 3 -27.86 -27.87 -33.78
N GLU A 4 -27.37 -27.04 -32.85
CA GLU A 4 -26.74 -25.77 -33.21
C GLU A 4 -25.97 -25.18 -32.01
N SER A 5 -24.65 -25.13 -32.19
CA SER A 5 -23.66 -24.44 -31.36
C SER A 5 -23.47 -23.02 -31.89
N LYS A 6 -23.43 -22.00 -31.02
CA LYS A 6 -22.83 -20.69 -31.37
C LYS A 6 -21.95 -20.19 -30.23
N SER A 7 -20.67 -20.54 -30.34
CA SER A 7 -19.56 -19.92 -29.64
C SER A 7 -19.28 -18.55 -30.26
N TYR A 8 -19.16 -17.51 -29.44
CA TYR A 8 -18.56 -16.24 -29.82
C TYR A 8 -17.36 -15.99 -28.91
N ILE A 9 -16.15 -16.28 -29.43
CA ILE A 9 -14.89 -15.83 -28.84
C ILE A 9 -14.41 -14.67 -29.71
N ALA A 10 -14.63 -13.44 -29.25
CA ALA A 10 -14.04 -12.26 -29.85
C ALA A 10 -12.60 -12.13 -29.34
N SER A 11 -11.64 -12.51 -30.20
CA SER A 11 -10.21 -12.24 -30.00
C SER A 11 -9.95 -10.74 -30.22
N GLY A 12 -9.74 -10.01 -29.14
CA GLY A 12 -9.21 -8.65 -29.18
C GLY A 12 -7.69 -8.68 -29.15
N VAL A 13 -7.05 -8.50 -30.31
CA VAL A 13 -5.60 -8.30 -30.42
C VAL A 13 -5.29 -6.87 -29.95
N VAL A 14 -4.63 -6.74 -28.80
CA VAL A 14 -4.10 -5.44 -28.33
C VAL A 14 -2.72 -5.25 -28.94
N THR A 15 -2.62 -4.33 -29.90
CA THR A 15 -1.35 -3.92 -30.50
C THR A 15 -0.65 -2.93 -29.58
N LEU A 16 0.45 -3.35 -28.95
CA LEU A 16 1.37 -2.47 -28.22
C LEU A 16 2.25 -1.72 -29.22
N SER A 17 2.02 -0.41 -29.38
CA SER A 17 2.90 0.47 -30.13
C SER A 17 3.95 1.06 -29.17
N LEU A 18 5.20 0.59 -29.27
CA LEU A 18 6.36 1.19 -28.61
C LEU A 18 6.92 2.32 -29.48
N CYS A 19 6.71 3.57 -29.08
CA CYS A 19 7.45 4.70 -29.61
C CYS A 19 8.80 4.79 -28.89
N PHE A 20 9.88 4.34 -29.54
CA PHE A 20 11.25 4.69 -29.18
C PHE A 20 11.54 6.11 -29.65
N ILE A 21 11.87 7.03 -28.74
CA ILE A 21 12.47 8.32 -29.09
C ILE A 21 13.96 8.21 -28.78
N SER A 22 14.77 8.08 -29.83
CA SER A 22 16.21 8.28 -29.77
C SER A 22 16.50 9.79 -29.80
N GLY A 23 17.17 10.30 -28.77
CA GLY A 23 17.78 11.62 -28.76
C GLY A 23 19.26 11.50 -28.43
N VAL A 24 20.12 11.57 -29.44
CA VAL A 24 21.59 11.63 -29.33
C VAL A 24 22.06 12.87 -30.09
N HIS A 25 23.15 13.47 -29.58
CA HIS A 25 23.96 14.63 -30.04
C HIS A 25 23.57 15.95 -29.35
N ALA A 26 24.46 16.78 -28.83
CA ALA A 26 25.94 16.84 -28.85
C ALA A 26 26.37 17.45 -27.49
N GLN A 27 27.61 17.34 -27.01
CA GLN A 27 28.66 18.27 -27.41
C GLN A 27 30.02 17.78 -26.87
N ILE A 28 31.03 17.92 -27.73
CA ILE A 28 32.44 17.62 -27.52
C ILE A 28 33.08 18.82 -26.83
N ASP A 29 33.83 18.60 -25.75
CA ASP A 29 34.87 19.53 -25.28
C ASP A 29 36.22 18.80 -25.17
N PRO A 30 37.30 19.31 -25.78
CA PRO A 30 38.63 18.73 -25.66
C PRO A 30 39.44 19.28 -24.48
N VAL A 31 39.89 18.34 -23.64
CA VAL A 31 41.12 18.20 -22.83
C VAL A 31 42.16 19.35 -22.85
N LEU A 32 42.71 19.69 -21.67
CA LEU A 32 44.16 19.64 -21.31
C LEU A 32 44.43 20.07 -19.83
N PRO A 33 45.62 19.80 -19.24
CA PRO A 33 45.73 18.93 -18.06
C PRO A 33 46.40 19.58 -16.83
N GLY A 34 46.34 18.87 -15.70
CA GLY A 34 47.40 18.88 -14.68
C GLY A 34 47.14 19.75 -13.45
N ASN A 35 46.79 19.10 -12.33
CA ASN A 35 47.69 19.13 -11.17
C ASN A 35 47.40 17.96 -10.23
N ALA A 36 48.49 17.42 -9.73
CA ALA A 36 48.57 16.17 -9.00
C ALA A 36 48.44 16.40 -7.48
N LEU A 37 48.14 15.28 -6.78
CA LEU A 37 48.40 14.99 -5.37
C LEU A 37 47.50 15.78 -4.39
N THR A 38 46.78 15.16 -3.45
CA THR A 38 47.35 14.38 -2.34
C THR A 38 46.21 13.66 -1.59
N GLY A 39 46.49 12.44 -1.08
CA GLY A 39 45.97 11.77 0.14
C GLY A 39 44.51 11.96 0.57
N THR A 40 43.74 10.94 0.95
CA THR A 40 44.07 9.85 1.87
C THR A 40 42.99 8.78 1.77
N ALA A 41 43.39 7.51 1.85
CA ALA A 41 42.50 6.40 2.13
C ALA A 41 41.89 6.53 3.55
N SER A 42 40.58 6.27 3.68
CA SER A 42 40.08 5.34 4.70
C SER A 42 38.62 4.94 4.43
N PRO A 43 38.24 3.68 4.76
CA PRO A 43 36.92 3.13 4.54
C PRO A 43 36.00 3.41 5.72
N GLY A 44 34.69 3.43 5.50
CA GLY A 44 33.75 3.25 6.60
C GLY A 44 32.40 3.89 6.40
N MET A 45 31.38 3.05 6.60
CA MET A 45 30.02 3.40 7.02
C MET A 45 29.12 4.05 5.98
N THR A 46 28.49 3.16 5.22
CA THR A 46 27.03 3.10 5.07
C THR A 46 26.33 3.73 6.28
N GLN A 47 25.94 5.00 6.17
CA GLN A 47 24.93 5.57 7.05
C GLN A 47 23.58 5.11 6.52
N SER A 48 23.10 4.02 7.11
CA SER A 48 21.69 3.71 7.25
C SER A 48 20.95 5.00 7.60
N SER A 49 20.15 5.50 6.66
CA SER A 49 19.17 6.52 6.96
C SER A 49 18.09 5.86 7.81
N GLU A 50 18.29 5.84 9.12
CA GLU A 50 17.21 5.69 10.07
C GLU A 50 16.22 6.83 9.80
N GLY A 51 15.11 6.47 9.16
CA GLY A 51 13.98 7.36 8.96
C GLY A 51 13.52 7.86 10.32
N LYS A 52 13.90 9.09 10.65
CA LYS A 52 13.37 9.81 11.81
C LYS A 52 11.85 9.82 11.70
N ASP A 53 11.21 9.15 12.65
CA ASP A 53 9.78 9.24 12.93
C ASP A 53 9.41 10.72 13.08
N GLN A 54 8.98 11.35 11.99
CA GLN A 54 8.48 12.71 12.01
C GLN A 54 7.15 12.68 12.77
N PRO A 55 7.00 13.42 13.89
CA PRO A 55 5.79 13.36 14.68
C PRO A 55 4.61 13.84 13.85
N LEU A 56 3.50 13.09 13.92
CA LEU A 56 2.24 13.39 13.26
C LEU A 56 1.74 14.77 13.74
N SER A 57 2.04 15.84 13.00
CA SER A 57 1.70 17.22 13.40
C SER A 57 0.23 17.58 13.16
N ARG A 58 -0.57 16.65 12.63
CA ARG A 58 -2.00 16.82 12.39
C ARG A 58 -2.79 16.36 13.61
N LYS A 59 -3.68 17.22 14.12
CA LYS A 59 -4.63 16.83 15.17
C LYS A 59 -5.71 15.94 14.54
N MET A 60 -5.69 14.65 14.85
CA MET A 60 -6.67 13.67 14.37
C MET A 60 -7.38 12.97 15.53
N ASN A 61 -8.44 12.23 15.20
CA ASN A 61 -9.07 11.30 16.15
C ASN A 61 -8.02 10.31 16.70
N PRO A 62 -7.99 10.02 18.02
CA PRO A 62 -6.99 9.13 18.61
C PRO A 62 -6.96 7.73 17.97
N ALA A 63 -8.09 7.21 17.50
CA ALA A 63 -8.14 5.94 16.79
C ALA A 63 -7.39 5.99 15.45
N LEU A 64 -7.55 7.11 14.71
CA LEU A 64 -6.85 7.35 13.46
C LEU A 64 -5.36 7.61 13.69
N THR A 65 -4.99 8.29 14.79
CA THR A 65 -3.59 8.44 15.21
C THR A 65 -2.95 7.09 15.49
N ALA A 66 -3.62 6.19 16.22
CA ALA A 66 -3.10 4.86 16.50
C ALA A 66 -2.91 4.03 15.22
N ILE A 67 -3.84 4.14 14.27
CA ILE A 67 -3.72 3.53 12.94
C ILE A 67 -2.52 4.10 12.19
N ALA A 68 -2.36 5.43 12.17
CA ALA A 68 -1.30 6.09 11.43
C ALA A 68 0.11 5.64 11.85
N THR A 69 0.29 5.28 13.12
CA THR A 69 1.56 4.80 13.69
C THR A 69 1.66 3.27 13.82
N ALA A 70 0.71 2.51 13.27
CA ALA A 70 0.69 1.06 13.40
C ALA A 70 2.00 0.44 12.88
N LYS A 71 2.63 -0.46 13.63
CA LYS A 71 3.88 -1.10 13.20
C LYS A 71 3.66 -2.43 12.49
N GLN A 72 2.53 -3.06 12.75
CA GLN A 72 2.14 -4.38 12.26
C GLN A 72 0.67 -4.34 11.85
N LEU A 73 0.27 -5.33 11.08
CA LEU A 73 -1.13 -5.66 10.84
C LEU A 73 -1.56 -6.80 11.77
N GLU A 74 -2.81 -6.73 12.17
CA GLU A 74 -3.47 -7.73 13.01
C GLU A 74 -4.75 -8.16 12.28
N GLU A 75 -4.98 -9.46 12.24
CA GLU A 75 -6.23 -10.02 11.75
C GLU A 75 -7.42 -9.50 12.56
N ALA A 76 -8.48 -9.12 11.86
CA ALA A 76 -9.68 -8.51 12.42
C ALA A 76 -10.40 -9.41 13.44
N SER A 77 -10.22 -10.73 13.33
CA SER A 77 -10.85 -11.73 14.20
C SER A 77 -10.11 -11.92 15.54
N LEU A 78 -8.91 -11.33 15.70
CA LEU A 78 -8.08 -11.51 16.89
C LEU A 78 -8.72 -10.91 18.14
N ARG A 79 -9.01 -11.78 19.12
CA ARG A 79 -9.53 -11.37 20.43
C ARG A 79 -8.54 -10.53 21.25
N SER A 80 -7.25 -10.71 21.01
CA SER A 80 -6.15 -10.00 21.68
C SER A 80 -5.53 -8.88 20.84
N GLY A 81 -6.18 -8.48 19.73
CA GLY A 81 -5.68 -7.44 18.84
C GLY A 81 -5.58 -6.10 19.56
N LYS A 82 -4.37 -5.53 19.63
CA LYS A 82 -4.12 -4.23 20.27
C LYS A 82 -4.72 -3.09 19.46
N LEU A 83 -4.77 -3.22 18.14
CA LEU A 83 -5.32 -2.20 17.25
C LEU A 83 -6.81 -2.40 16.95
N ALA A 84 -7.39 -3.55 17.27
CA ALA A 84 -8.80 -3.84 16.99
C ALA A 84 -9.78 -2.77 17.50
N PRO A 85 -9.64 -2.20 18.72
CA PRO A 85 -10.52 -1.12 19.18
C PRO A 85 -10.40 0.15 18.33
N SER A 86 -9.17 0.54 17.95
CA SER A 86 -8.90 1.72 17.11
C SER A 86 -9.43 1.52 15.70
N VAL A 87 -9.24 0.34 15.11
CA VAL A 87 -9.79 -0.01 13.79
C VAL A 87 -11.32 0.04 13.83
N SER A 88 -11.96 -0.56 14.85
CA SER A 88 -13.41 -0.49 15.01
C SER A 88 -13.93 0.94 15.15
N ALA A 89 -13.26 1.77 15.95
CA ALA A 89 -13.62 3.17 16.12
C ALA A 89 -13.47 3.97 14.82
N ALA A 90 -12.38 3.76 14.06
CA ALA A 90 -12.14 4.43 12.79
C ALA A 90 -13.17 4.05 11.72
N ILE A 91 -13.57 2.77 11.62
CA ILE A 91 -14.65 2.34 10.72
C ILE A 91 -15.96 3.07 11.05
N LYS A 92 -16.29 3.22 12.34
CA LYS A 92 -17.52 3.90 12.78
C LYS A 92 -17.55 5.38 12.44
N LEU A 93 -16.40 6.03 12.26
CA LEU A 93 -16.35 7.42 11.79
C LEU A 93 -16.87 7.55 10.35
N GLY A 94 -16.68 6.53 9.51
CA GLY A 94 -17.19 6.48 8.14
C GLY A 94 -16.65 7.60 7.24
N ALA A 95 -17.50 8.10 6.33
CA ALA A 95 -17.15 9.15 5.37
C ALA A 95 -16.55 10.43 5.99
N PRO A 96 -16.98 10.91 7.18
CA PRO A 96 -16.31 12.01 7.88
C PRO A 96 -14.81 11.83 8.14
N ALA A 97 -14.29 10.59 8.20
CA ALA A 97 -12.86 10.33 8.38
C ALA A 97 -12.05 10.38 7.08
N ARG A 98 -12.68 10.64 5.92
CA ARG A 98 -12.03 10.55 4.59
C ARG A 98 -10.73 11.34 4.51
N GLU A 99 -10.74 12.62 4.85
CA GLU A 99 -9.55 13.48 4.74
C GLU A 99 -8.40 13.02 5.64
N ASP A 100 -8.72 12.53 6.84
CA ASP A 100 -7.72 12.00 7.76
C ASP A 100 -7.16 10.66 7.23
N LEU A 101 -8.01 9.79 6.67
CA LEU A 101 -7.57 8.53 6.07
C LEU A 101 -6.69 8.75 4.83
N GLU A 102 -7.06 9.68 3.95
CA GLU A 102 -6.24 10.06 2.80
C GLU A 102 -4.88 10.63 3.25
N TRP A 103 -4.86 11.41 4.33
CA TRP A 103 -3.62 11.88 4.93
C TRP A 103 -2.77 10.73 5.47
N ILE A 104 -3.38 9.74 6.15
CA ILE A 104 -2.67 8.55 6.65
C ILE A 104 -2.14 7.71 5.49
N ILE A 105 -2.88 7.54 4.40
CA ILE A 105 -2.41 6.81 3.21
C ILE A 105 -1.14 7.46 2.64
N ALA A 106 -1.04 8.78 2.68
CA ALA A 106 0.12 9.51 2.18
C ALA A 106 1.30 9.57 3.18
N ASN A 107 1.04 9.59 4.49
CA ASN A 107 2.04 9.97 5.50
C ASN A 107 2.25 8.95 6.63
N GLY A 108 1.34 7.99 6.81
CA GLY A 108 1.40 6.99 7.86
C GLY A 108 2.54 5.99 7.68
N SER A 109 2.74 5.15 8.69
CA SER A 109 3.60 3.96 8.57
C SER A 109 3.08 3.00 7.49
N PRO A 110 3.91 2.09 6.96
CA PRO A 110 3.46 1.13 5.95
C PRO A 110 2.21 0.31 6.37
N ALA A 111 2.18 -0.22 7.59
CA ALA A 111 0.99 -0.90 8.11
C ALA A 111 -0.19 0.06 8.32
N GLY A 112 0.06 1.29 8.77
CA GLY A 112 -0.97 2.31 8.94
C GLY A 112 -1.63 2.72 7.63
N ARG A 113 -0.86 2.80 6.54
CA ARG A 113 -1.37 3.06 5.18
C ARG A 113 -2.28 1.94 4.69
N LEU A 114 -1.90 0.68 4.93
CA LEU A 114 -2.73 -0.48 4.60
C LEU A 114 -4.03 -0.47 5.41
N TYR A 115 -3.98 -0.23 6.72
CA TYR A 115 -5.18 -0.05 7.54
C TYR A 115 -6.07 1.08 7.03
N ALA A 116 -5.52 2.26 6.77
CA ALA A 116 -6.28 3.40 6.30
C ALA A 116 -6.95 3.13 4.94
N THR A 117 -6.25 2.46 4.04
CA THR A 117 -6.79 2.03 2.74
C THR A 117 -7.91 1.00 2.91
N ALA A 118 -7.73 0.02 3.79
CA ALA A 118 -8.74 -0.98 4.12
C ALA A 118 -9.98 -0.35 4.77
N ILE A 119 -9.82 0.65 5.63
CA ILE A 119 -10.93 1.39 6.23
C ILE A 119 -11.65 2.26 5.19
N LEU A 120 -10.91 2.95 4.31
CA LEU A 120 -11.49 3.73 3.20
C LEU A 120 -12.38 2.86 2.31
N SER A 121 -11.97 1.61 2.04
CA SER A 121 -12.73 0.66 1.20
C SER A 121 -14.14 0.37 1.72
N ARG A 122 -14.42 0.66 2.99
CA ARG A 122 -15.74 0.46 3.63
C ARG A 122 -16.81 1.39 3.11
N PHE A 123 -16.43 2.54 2.58
CA PHE A 123 -17.38 3.55 2.12
C PHE A 123 -16.97 4.20 0.79
N ASP A 124 -15.73 4.02 0.32
CA ASP A 124 -15.28 4.42 -1.02
C ASP A 124 -14.34 3.36 -1.62
N GLN A 125 -14.93 2.35 -2.26
CA GLN A 125 -14.18 1.25 -2.88
C GLN A 125 -13.31 1.71 -4.06
N SER A 126 -13.74 2.74 -4.80
CA SER A 126 -13.00 3.21 -5.97
C SER A 126 -11.71 3.89 -5.52
N ALA A 127 -11.81 4.81 -4.56
CA ALA A 127 -10.64 5.49 -4.00
C ALA A 127 -9.69 4.48 -3.32
N ALA A 128 -10.21 3.50 -2.61
CA ALA A 128 -9.39 2.46 -1.98
C ALA A 128 -8.61 1.60 -2.99
N LYS A 129 -9.22 1.24 -4.13
CA LYS A 129 -8.52 0.50 -5.20
C LYS A 129 -7.36 1.30 -5.78
N GLU A 130 -7.55 2.58 -6.03
CA GLU A 130 -6.48 3.46 -6.52
C GLU A 130 -5.39 3.66 -5.46
N ALA A 131 -5.76 3.81 -4.19
CA ALA A 131 -4.81 3.88 -3.09
C ALA A 131 -3.96 2.59 -2.97
N TYR A 132 -4.57 1.39 -3.08
CA TYR A 132 -3.80 0.15 -3.11
C TYR A 132 -2.81 0.11 -4.28
N ARG A 133 -3.22 0.51 -5.49
CA ARG A 133 -2.32 0.59 -6.65
C ARG A 133 -1.14 1.52 -6.40
N ALA A 134 -1.39 2.69 -5.81
CA ALA A 134 -0.36 3.64 -5.45
C ALA A 134 0.61 3.08 -4.40
N LEU A 135 0.11 2.33 -3.41
CA LEU A 135 0.96 1.66 -2.42
C LEU A 135 1.85 0.60 -3.05
N VAL A 136 1.32 -0.21 -3.97
CA VAL A 136 2.13 -1.20 -4.71
C VAL A 136 3.23 -0.50 -5.51
N ALA A 137 2.91 0.57 -6.22
CA ALA A 137 3.88 1.31 -7.03
C ALA A 137 4.96 2.02 -6.19
N GLY A 138 4.61 2.51 -5.00
CA GLY A 138 5.53 3.30 -4.16
C GLY A 138 6.30 2.50 -3.11
N MET A 139 5.76 1.39 -2.63
CA MET A 139 6.33 0.62 -1.52
C MET A 139 5.99 -0.88 -1.57
N GLY A 140 5.71 -1.44 -2.76
CA GLY A 140 5.30 -2.83 -2.92
C GLY A 140 6.22 -3.85 -2.24
N ASP A 141 7.53 -3.63 -2.27
CA ASP A 141 8.55 -4.54 -1.71
C ASP A 141 8.75 -4.41 -0.18
N VAL A 142 8.06 -3.47 0.48
CA VAL A 142 8.18 -3.29 1.93
C VAL A 142 7.46 -4.44 2.64
N ASN A 143 8.17 -5.13 3.53
CA ASN A 143 7.59 -6.21 4.35
C ASN A 143 6.90 -5.66 5.60
N ILE A 144 5.77 -6.27 5.94
CA ILE A 144 4.91 -5.93 7.06
C ILE A 144 4.71 -7.16 7.92
N ASP A 145 4.89 -6.99 9.23
CA ASP A 145 4.53 -7.99 10.22
C ASP A 145 3.01 -8.15 10.27
N PHE A 146 2.54 -9.38 10.08
CA PHE A 146 1.14 -9.74 10.17
C PHE A 146 0.93 -10.78 11.26
N VAL A 147 0.09 -10.44 12.23
CA VAL A 147 -0.32 -11.33 13.31
C VAL A 147 -1.72 -11.85 12.99
N GLY A 148 -1.83 -13.16 12.78
CA GLY A 148 -3.09 -13.88 12.62
C GLY A 148 -3.48 -14.68 13.86
N ALA A 149 -4.67 -15.30 13.84
CA ALA A 149 -5.16 -16.12 14.94
C ALA A 149 -4.25 -17.32 15.29
N HIS A 150 -3.54 -17.85 14.28
CA HIS A 150 -2.74 -19.07 14.41
C HIS A 150 -1.30 -18.91 13.91
N GLU A 151 -0.93 -17.73 13.41
CA GLU A 151 0.36 -17.53 12.75
C GLU A 151 0.87 -16.10 12.90
N HIS A 152 2.18 -15.94 12.70
CA HIS A 152 2.85 -14.67 12.53
C HIS A 152 3.69 -14.76 11.27
N CYS A 153 3.38 -13.94 10.29
CA CYS A 153 4.00 -13.96 8.97
C CYS A 153 4.51 -12.57 8.60
N HIS A 154 5.43 -12.53 7.64
CA HIS A 154 5.80 -11.29 6.96
C HIS A 154 5.23 -11.34 5.55
N TYR A 155 4.45 -10.32 5.19
CA TYR A 155 3.95 -10.15 3.82
C TYR A 155 4.47 -8.85 3.26
N SER A 156 4.75 -8.82 1.95
CA SER A 156 5.02 -7.55 1.30
C SER A 156 3.74 -6.70 1.22
N VAL A 157 3.88 -5.38 1.12
CA VAL A 157 2.75 -4.49 0.84
C VAL A 157 2.04 -4.91 -0.45
N ALA A 158 2.79 -5.38 -1.45
CA ALA A 158 2.22 -5.88 -2.71
C ALA A 158 1.35 -7.12 -2.53
N ASP A 159 1.78 -8.10 -1.72
CA ASP A 159 1.01 -9.30 -1.41
C ASP A 159 -0.31 -8.94 -0.73
N ILE A 160 -0.23 -8.07 0.27
CA ILE A 160 -1.40 -7.63 1.03
C ILE A 160 -2.36 -6.85 0.12
N ALA A 161 -1.87 -5.87 -0.65
CA ALA A 161 -2.71 -5.09 -1.56
C ALA A 161 -3.38 -5.96 -2.64
N THR A 162 -2.67 -6.97 -3.14
CA THR A 162 -3.22 -7.95 -4.10
C THR A 162 -4.33 -8.76 -3.45
N ASP A 163 -4.12 -9.26 -2.23
CA ASP A 163 -5.14 -9.99 -1.47
C ASP A 163 -6.38 -9.12 -1.21
N GLN A 164 -6.18 -7.89 -0.74
CA GLN A 164 -7.27 -6.95 -0.40
C GLN A 164 -8.09 -6.50 -1.61
N THR A 165 -7.51 -6.50 -2.81
CA THR A 165 -8.22 -6.14 -4.05
C THR A 165 -8.82 -7.35 -4.77
N SER A 166 -8.58 -8.56 -4.28
CA SER A 166 -9.19 -9.78 -4.79
C SER A 166 -10.69 -9.86 -4.48
N THR A 167 -11.41 -10.72 -5.19
CA THR A 167 -12.84 -10.97 -4.93
C THR A 167 -13.08 -11.62 -3.55
N LYS A 168 -12.09 -12.35 -3.04
CA LYS A 168 -12.15 -13.08 -1.76
C LYS A 168 -10.82 -12.94 -1.00
N PRO A 169 -10.60 -11.78 -0.35
CA PRO A 169 -9.40 -11.58 0.48
C PRO A 169 -9.29 -12.67 1.54
N LEU A 170 -8.12 -13.28 1.64
CA LEU A 170 -7.76 -14.28 2.64
C LEU A 170 -7.38 -13.60 3.95
N ILE A 171 -6.74 -12.43 3.88
CA ILE A 171 -6.33 -11.65 5.04
C ILE A 171 -7.45 -10.68 5.38
N GLU A 172 -8.05 -10.81 6.55
CA GLU A 172 -9.04 -9.83 7.02
C GLU A 172 -8.39 -8.81 7.95
N ILE A 173 -7.99 -7.66 7.42
CA ILE A 173 -7.37 -6.57 8.21
C ILE A 173 -8.44 -5.73 8.91
N VAL A 174 -9.63 -5.65 8.32
CA VAL A 174 -10.77 -4.87 8.80
C VAL A 174 -12.00 -5.77 8.79
N PRO A 175 -12.79 -5.85 9.88
CA PRO A 175 -13.96 -6.73 9.93
C PRO A 175 -14.91 -6.48 8.76
N ARG A 176 -15.31 -7.53 8.05
CA ARG A 176 -16.35 -7.42 7.01
C ARG A 176 -17.64 -6.91 7.64
N ALA A 177 -18.42 -6.12 6.88
CA ALA A 177 -19.79 -5.86 7.26
C ALA A 177 -20.47 -7.23 7.21
N THR A 178 -20.69 -7.84 8.37
CA THR A 178 -21.54 -9.01 8.43
C THR A 178 -22.90 -8.53 7.98
N GLY A 179 -23.24 -8.83 6.73
CA GLY A 179 -24.58 -8.67 6.21
C GLY A 179 -25.48 -9.61 7.01
N LYS A 180 -25.89 -9.20 8.22
CA LYS A 180 -27.25 -9.50 8.63
C LYS A 180 -28.11 -8.79 7.60
N ALA A 181 -28.49 -9.53 6.57
CA ALA A 181 -29.63 -9.17 5.75
C ALA A 181 -30.77 -8.92 6.73
N VAL A 182 -31.08 -7.65 6.95
CA VAL A 182 -32.36 -7.27 7.53
C VAL A 182 -33.34 -7.53 6.39
N SER A 183 -33.88 -8.74 6.35
CA SER A 183 -35.08 -9.01 5.57
C SER A 183 -36.17 -8.12 6.15
N PHE A 184 -36.59 -7.13 5.38
CA PHE A 184 -37.83 -6.40 5.62
C PHE A 184 -39.00 -7.21 5.05
#